data_AF-A0A2K4WUI9-F1
#
_entry.id   AF-A0A2K4WUI9-F1
#
_cell.length_a   1.000
_cell.length_b   1.000
_cell.length_c   1.000
_cell.angle_alpha   90.00
_cell.angle_beta   90.00
_cell.angle_gamma   90.00
#
_symmetry.space_group_name_H-M   'P 1'
#
loop_
_entity.id
_entity.type
_entity.pdbx_description
1 polymer ?
#
loop_
_entity_poly.entity_id
_entity_poly.type
_entity_poly.pdbx_seq_one_letter_code
_entity_poly.pdbx_strand_id
1 'polypeptide(L)'
;MLNKPTLNGIAPTAQAAASHAVEGPTSPTPMRLDAAQGQRPLPPMDAPSSLRLRASGTSSGGEPQAAQENSGSAAADNNGAARARREPGIDPVRLFVKLMVGTLALSTGCRLTRHPDDFAKDPGGSIWAAMSLKHRSSQNDLDQGNRTVLERYGAYIPKDSNCFKAKADVTHDIPPGVAGQWNVKTRQVKLNPNIALESHPAEVAGHEFIHCYTHPEFRGRHIDHRHWKALNEGLTTHLTEKLPTPKRLLPIPLAKDPYHGFKLATGDSWPAAAKRIEGAVGEDTLLKAFFGGDDDAISEVAKAAAQIYPRLASSRTEQELYRAGMMRGSQQLAECYAGALLASGQPLPESWSRNMLPVFSFSDMQPEQAKKAQLQAEQSQERMGIIFDAAFFSPDLKTQRQALGMLREDLLMHWENVVPDKG
;
A
#
# COMPACT_ATOMS: atom_id res chain seq x y z
N MET A 1 -48.84 -51.04 -20.87
CA MET A 1 -48.73 -50.00 -19.83
C MET A 1 -47.26 -49.80 -19.53
N LEU A 2 -46.81 -48.53 -19.51
CA LEU A 2 -45.40 -48.14 -19.39
C LEU A 2 -44.78 -48.55 -18.05
N ASN A 3 -43.60 -49.17 -18.11
CA ASN A 3 -42.69 -49.40 -16.99
C ASN A 3 -42.01 -48.08 -16.58
N LYS A 4 -42.13 -47.72 -15.30
CA LYS A 4 -41.20 -46.82 -14.61
C LYS A 4 -40.10 -47.66 -13.95
N PRO A 5 -38.82 -47.29 -14.03
CA PRO A 5 -37.83 -47.77 -13.10
C PRO A 5 -37.63 -46.79 -11.93
N THR A 6 -37.60 -47.45 -10.77
CA THR A 6 -37.16 -47.08 -9.43
C THR A 6 -35.78 -46.43 -9.34
N LEU A 7 -35.69 -45.43 -8.46
CA LEU A 7 -34.47 -44.90 -7.85
C LEU A 7 -33.91 -45.89 -6.81
N ASN A 8 -32.61 -46.16 -6.90
CA ASN A 8 -31.67 -46.59 -5.85
C ASN A 8 -30.29 -46.36 -6.49
N GLY A 9 -29.30 -45.65 -5.94
CA GLY A 9 -28.90 -45.45 -4.56
C GLY A 9 -27.42 -45.83 -4.50
N ILE A 10 -26.49 -44.87 -4.49
CA ILE A 10 -25.07 -45.10 -4.15
C ILE A 10 -24.60 -43.98 -3.23
N ALA A 11 -24.07 -44.40 -2.09
CA ALA A 11 -23.58 -43.62 -0.95
C ALA A 11 -22.18 -43.01 -1.21
N PRO A 12 -21.73 -42.03 -0.39
CA PRO A 12 -20.55 -41.24 -0.64
C PRO A 12 -19.29 -41.88 -0.03
N THR A 13 -18.20 -41.93 -0.78
CA THR A 13 -16.87 -42.19 -0.25
C THR A 13 -15.97 -41.00 -0.52
N ALA A 14 -15.59 -40.34 0.57
CA ALA A 14 -14.52 -39.37 0.64
C ALA A 14 -13.18 -40.03 0.28
N GLN A 15 -12.40 -39.38 -0.57
CA GLN A 15 -10.94 -39.47 -0.53
C GLN A 15 -10.37 -38.12 -0.95
N ALA A 16 -9.79 -37.45 0.05
CA ALA A 16 -9.01 -36.24 -0.09
C ALA A 16 -7.77 -36.54 -0.94
N ALA A 17 -7.62 -35.85 -2.05
CA ALA A 17 -6.36 -35.66 -2.74
C ALA A 17 -6.03 -34.17 -2.67
N ALA A 18 -4.99 -33.86 -1.90
CA ALA A 18 -4.46 -32.53 -1.71
C ALA A 18 -4.04 -31.92 -3.04
N SER A 19 -4.66 -30.80 -3.42
CA SER A 19 -4.14 -29.89 -4.43
C SER A 19 -3.58 -28.66 -3.73
N HIS A 20 -2.27 -28.49 -3.85
CA HIS A 20 -1.48 -27.33 -3.42
C HIS A 20 -2.22 -26.02 -3.68
N ALA A 21 -2.63 -25.35 -2.60
CA ALA A 21 -3.13 -23.99 -2.65
C ALA A 21 -1.95 -23.05 -2.86
N VAL A 22 -1.91 -22.42 -4.04
CA VAL A 22 -1.06 -21.26 -4.32
C VAL A 22 -1.64 -20.08 -3.54
N GLU A 23 -0.89 -19.60 -2.55
CA GLU A 23 -1.22 -18.43 -1.73
C GLU A 23 -1.37 -17.18 -2.61
N GLY A 24 -2.59 -16.64 -2.66
CA GLY A 24 -2.83 -15.26 -3.11
C GLY A 24 -2.37 -14.25 -2.05
N PRO A 25 -1.99 -13.02 -2.44
CA PRO A 25 -1.38 -12.06 -1.55
C PRO A 25 -2.32 -11.64 -0.40
N THR A 26 -1.80 -11.78 0.81
CA THR A 26 -2.49 -11.56 2.10
C THR A 26 -2.40 -10.11 2.59
N SER A 27 -3.54 -9.58 3.05
CA SER A 27 -3.72 -8.37 3.89
C SER A 27 -3.51 -7.00 3.20
N PRO A 28 -4.23 -5.94 3.63
CA PRO A 28 -3.91 -4.57 3.20
C PRO A 28 -2.50 -4.23 3.70
N THR A 29 -1.78 -3.47 2.88
CA THR A 29 -0.34 -3.30 3.09
C THR A 29 -0.11 -2.29 4.20
N PRO A 30 0.81 -2.58 5.12
CA PRO A 30 1.03 -1.68 6.23
C PRO A 30 1.77 -0.41 5.78
N MET A 31 1.36 0.76 6.30
CA MET A 31 1.91 2.07 5.96
C MET A 31 3.38 2.19 6.37
N ARG A 32 4.33 2.14 5.43
CA ARG A 32 5.78 2.24 5.71
C ARG A 32 6.29 3.67 5.74
N LEU A 33 6.96 4.05 6.82
CA LEU A 33 7.54 5.38 7.08
C LEU A 33 8.92 5.62 6.44
N ASP A 34 9.56 4.60 5.86
CA ASP A 34 10.89 4.75 5.27
C ASP A 34 10.83 4.63 3.73
N ALA A 35 10.64 5.75 3.04
CA ALA A 35 10.71 5.84 1.59
C ALA A 35 11.57 7.02 1.12
N ALA A 36 12.88 6.90 1.33
CA ALA A 36 13.88 7.63 0.57
C ALA A 36 15.06 6.70 0.24
N GLN A 37 14.93 5.89 -0.82
CA GLN A 37 16.01 5.53 -1.75
C GLN A 37 15.51 4.54 -2.82
N GLY A 38 15.72 4.90 -4.09
CA GLY A 38 15.43 4.06 -5.26
C GLY A 38 16.51 2.99 -5.53
N GLN A 39 16.09 1.95 -6.26
CA GLN A 39 16.80 0.75 -6.77
C GLN A 39 18.07 1.06 -7.61
N ARG A 40 19.11 0.22 -7.87
CA ARG A 40 19.45 -1.24 -7.81
C ARG A 40 21.02 -1.42 -7.94
N PRO A 41 21.65 -2.63 -8.03
CA PRO A 41 22.93 -2.99 -7.36
C PRO A 41 24.22 -2.98 -8.25
N LEU A 42 25.41 -2.98 -7.62
CA LEU A 42 26.69 -3.56 -8.09
C LEU A 42 27.64 -3.85 -6.88
N PRO A 43 28.55 -4.86 -6.94
CA PRO A 43 29.21 -5.46 -5.77
C PRO A 43 30.70 -5.02 -5.60
N PRO A 44 31.45 -5.69 -4.71
CA PRO A 44 31.82 -5.25 -3.37
C PRO A 44 33.13 -4.43 -3.36
N MET A 45 33.34 -3.56 -2.37
CA MET A 45 34.65 -3.36 -1.73
C MET A 45 34.48 -2.44 -0.50
N ASP A 46 35.05 -2.93 0.60
CA ASP A 46 35.53 -2.22 1.80
C ASP A 46 34.54 -1.39 2.63
N ALA A 47 33.93 -2.08 3.58
CA ALA A 47 33.30 -1.48 4.74
C ALA A 47 34.35 -0.85 5.69
N PRO A 48 34.19 0.40 6.15
CA PRO A 48 34.81 0.85 7.38
C PRO A 48 33.85 0.68 8.57
N SER A 49 34.24 -0.23 9.45
CA SER A 49 34.14 -0.16 10.91
C SER A 49 32.76 -0.08 11.57
N SER A 50 32.31 -1.23 12.09
CA SER A 50 31.40 -1.30 13.22
C SER A 50 32.06 -0.72 14.48
N LEU A 51 31.50 0.37 15.02
CA LEU A 51 31.90 0.89 16.32
C LEU A 51 31.34 -0.04 17.41
N ARG A 52 32.12 -1.07 17.75
CA ARG A 52 31.88 -1.93 18.93
C ARG A 52 32.08 -1.08 20.19
N LEU A 53 31.00 -0.76 20.90
CA LEU A 53 31.11 -0.40 22.31
C LEU A 53 31.53 -1.66 23.08
N ARG A 54 32.81 -1.72 23.46
CA ARG A 54 33.28 -2.61 24.52
C ARG A 54 32.75 -2.08 25.84
N ALA A 55 31.84 -2.82 26.46
CA ALA A 55 31.69 -2.79 27.90
C ALA A 55 32.92 -3.46 28.51
N SER A 56 33.78 -2.68 29.19
CA SER A 56 34.86 -3.23 29.99
C SER A 56 34.39 -3.33 31.43
N GLY A 57 34.25 -4.57 31.89
CA GLY A 57 33.93 -4.91 33.27
C GLY A 57 35.04 -4.55 34.25
N THR A 58 34.64 -4.42 35.50
CA THR A 58 35.48 -4.33 36.69
C THR A 58 36.22 -5.65 36.93
N SER A 59 37.54 -5.58 37.16
CA SER A 59 38.21 -6.54 38.04
C SER A 59 39.43 -5.91 38.72
N SER A 60 39.42 -6.01 40.03
CA SER A 60 40.47 -5.72 41.01
C SER A 60 41.77 -6.51 40.82
N GLY A 61 42.90 -5.92 41.24
CA GLY A 61 44.03 -6.66 41.81
C GLY A 61 45.41 -6.26 41.28
N GLY A 62 46.26 -5.73 42.18
CA GLY A 62 47.73 -5.79 42.03
C GLY A 62 48.49 -4.46 42.20
N GLU A 63 48.87 -4.13 43.44
CA GLU A 63 50.19 -3.52 43.76
C GLU A 63 51.22 -4.68 43.93
N PRO A 64 52.57 -4.49 43.89
CA PRO A 64 53.33 -3.32 44.38
C PRO A 64 54.63 -2.89 43.62
N GLN A 65 55.15 -1.72 44.03
CA GLN A 65 56.57 -1.25 44.16
C GLN A 65 57.58 -1.23 42.99
N ALA A 66 58.21 -0.08 42.72
CA ALA A 66 59.56 0.32 43.21
C ALA A 66 60.23 1.49 42.41
N ALA A 67 60.84 2.42 43.17
CA ALA A 67 62.03 3.29 42.96
C ALA A 67 62.30 3.98 41.59
N GLN A 68 62.30 5.32 41.46
CA GLN A 68 63.26 6.35 41.92
C GLN A 68 64.35 6.67 40.86
N GLU A 69 64.40 7.92 40.37
CA GLU A 69 65.62 8.73 40.24
C GLU A 69 65.33 10.19 39.84
N ASN A 70 65.91 11.11 40.62
CA ASN A 70 66.00 12.57 40.43
C ASN A 70 66.90 12.90 39.22
N SER A 71 66.78 14.05 38.53
CA SER A 71 67.46 15.33 38.89
C SER A 71 67.13 16.36 37.78
N GLY A 72 66.77 17.60 38.08
CA GLY A 72 67.76 18.68 38.19
C GLY A 72 67.08 20.06 38.34
N SER A 73 67.67 20.87 39.21
CA SER A 73 67.21 22.10 39.84
C SER A 73 67.19 23.35 38.94
N ALA A 74 66.31 24.32 39.23
CA ALA A 74 66.71 25.69 39.59
C ALA A 74 65.48 26.55 39.97
N ALA A 75 65.52 27.12 41.17
CA ALA A 75 64.66 28.20 41.61
C ALA A 75 65.27 29.56 41.24
N ALA A 76 64.45 30.55 40.85
CA ALA A 76 64.46 31.93 41.33
C ALA A 76 63.49 32.83 40.54
N ASP A 77 62.41 33.22 41.23
CA ASP A 77 61.84 34.57 41.36
C ASP A 77 61.60 35.53 40.18
N ASN A 78 60.32 35.94 40.11
CA ASN A 78 59.78 37.30 40.04
C ASN A 78 60.16 38.22 38.86
N ASN A 79 59.21 38.39 37.91
CA ASN A 79 58.27 39.52 37.85
C ASN A 79 57.82 39.80 36.42
N GLY A 80 56.52 40.10 36.29
CA GLY A 80 56.02 40.99 35.24
C GLY A 80 55.55 40.32 33.94
N ALA A 81 54.26 40.01 33.87
CA ALA A 81 53.42 40.38 32.73
C ALA A 81 51.99 39.91 33.00
N ALA A 82 51.04 40.83 32.83
CA ALA A 82 49.61 40.60 32.95
C ALA A 82 49.16 39.39 32.11
N ARG A 83 48.92 38.25 32.75
CA ARG A 83 48.15 37.16 32.14
C ARG A 83 46.69 37.46 32.39
N ALA A 84 46.06 38.11 31.40
CA ALA A 84 44.62 38.26 31.32
C ALA A 84 43.96 36.93 31.73
N ARG A 85 43.12 36.98 32.78
CA ARG A 85 42.13 35.94 33.02
C ARG A 85 41.29 35.87 31.74
N ARG A 86 41.59 34.92 30.86
CA ARG A 86 40.59 34.44 29.92
C ARG A 86 39.52 33.80 30.79
N GLU A 87 38.39 34.49 30.94
CA GLU A 87 37.15 33.82 31.31
C GLU A 87 37.01 32.58 30.41
N PRO A 88 36.54 31.43 30.92
CA PRO A 88 36.25 30.30 30.08
C PRO A 88 35.12 30.72 29.14
N GLY A 89 35.50 31.21 27.96
CA GLY A 89 34.58 31.52 26.88
C GLY A 89 33.74 30.27 26.68
N ILE A 90 32.43 30.44 26.86
CA ILE A 90 31.47 29.36 26.67
C ILE A 90 31.61 28.95 25.22
N ASP A 91 32.25 27.80 24.99
CA ASP A 91 32.35 27.21 23.66
C ASP A 91 30.92 26.91 23.21
N PRO A 92 30.38 27.65 22.22
CA PRO A 92 28.99 27.55 21.83
C PRO A 92 28.69 26.16 21.26
N VAL A 93 29.68 25.48 20.68
CA VAL A 93 29.54 24.10 20.21
C VAL A 93 29.41 23.15 21.39
N ARG A 94 30.28 23.30 22.40
CA ARG A 94 30.22 22.47 23.62
C ARG A 94 28.96 22.73 24.44
N LEU A 95 28.47 23.97 24.49
CA LEU A 95 27.20 24.32 25.11
C LEU A 95 26.02 23.68 24.36
N PHE A 96 26.00 23.81 23.04
CA PHE A 96 24.96 23.21 22.18
C PHE A 96 24.92 21.68 22.34
N VAL A 97 26.07 21.01 22.31
CA VAL A 97 26.17 19.56 22.52
C VAL A 97 25.66 19.17 23.92
N LYS A 98 26.05 19.89 24.97
CA LYS A 98 25.55 19.62 26.33
C LYS A 98 24.03 19.81 26.45
N LEU A 99 23.49 20.83 25.79
CA LEU A 99 22.06 21.14 25.82
C LEU A 99 21.26 20.08 25.04
N MET A 100 21.77 19.63 23.89
CA MET A 100 21.22 18.51 23.13
C MET A 100 21.23 17.21 23.94
N VAL A 101 22.39 16.82 24.49
CA VAL A 101 22.51 15.60 25.31
C VAL A 101 21.61 15.66 26.54
N GLY A 102 21.54 16.81 27.22
CA GLY A 102 20.64 17.02 28.36
C GLY A 102 19.17 16.87 27.98
N THR A 103 18.76 17.44 26.84
CA THR A 103 17.39 17.33 26.33
C THR A 103 17.04 15.89 25.93
N LEU A 104 17.97 15.16 25.31
CA LEU A 104 17.81 13.75 24.93
C LEU A 104 17.73 12.83 26.16
N ALA A 105 18.54 13.08 27.19
CA ALA A 105 18.49 12.32 28.44
C ALA A 105 17.18 12.56 29.19
N LEU A 106 16.70 13.81 29.21
CA LEU A 106 15.40 14.16 29.80
C LEU A 106 14.24 13.55 29.01
N SER A 107 14.25 13.58 27.67
CA SER A 107 13.19 13.00 26.85
C SER A 107 13.12 11.48 27.02
N THR A 108 14.27 10.81 27.02
CA THR A 108 14.37 9.37 27.22
C THR A 108 13.95 8.98 28.63
N GLY A 109 14.43 9.68 29.66
CA GLY A 109 14.04 9.44 31.05
C GLY A 109 12.54 9.69 31.31
N CYS A 110 11.97 10.74 30.72
CA CYS A 110 10.54 11.04 30.83
C CYS A 110 9.68 9.96 30.15
N ARG A 111 10.12 9.42 29.00
CA ARG A 111 9.41 8.30 28.37
C ARG A 111 9.57 7.00 29.14
N LEU A 112 10.76 6.69 29.63
CA LEU A 112 11.01 5.47 30.41
C LEU A 112 10.16 5.45 31.68
N THR A 113 10.02 6.58 32.36
CA THR A 113 9.20 6.70 33.58
C THR A 113 7.70 6.62 33.30
N ARG A 114 7.23 7.17 32.19
CA ARG A 114 5.79 7.18 31.85
C ARG A 114 5.32 5.92 31.12
N HIS A 115 6.22 5.28 30.36
CA HIS A 115 5.93 4.13 29.51
C HIS A 115 7.06 3.09 29.58
N PRO A 116 7.32 2.49 30.77
CA PRO A 116 8.39 1.52 30.94
C PRO A 116 8.24 0.30 30.03
N ASP A 117 6.99 -0.10 29.73
CA ASP A 117 6.68 -1.23 28.86
C ASP A 117 7.17 -1.06 27.42
N ASP A 118 7.27 0.17 26.92
CA ASP A 118 7.79 0.43 25.58
C ASP A 118 9.27 0.07 25.48
N PHE A 119 10.03 0.37 26.53
CA PHE A 119 11.45 0.02 26.61
C PHE A 119 11.66 -1.47 26.89
N ALA A 120 10.71 -2.13 27.55
CA ALA A 120 10.76 -3.57 27.75
C ALA A 120 10.50 -4.34 26.44
N LYS A 121 9.55 -3.87 25.63
CA LYS A 121 9.12 -4.54 24.38
C LYS A 121 9.95 -4.15 23.16
N ASP A 122 10.41 -2.89 23.10
CA ASP A 122 11.24 -2.36 22.02
C ASP A 122 12.27 -1.36 22.58
N PRO A 123 13.33 -1.83 23.25
CA PRO A 123 14.33 -0.95 23.87
C PRO A 123 15.06 -0.09 22.84
N GLY A 124 15.45 -0.67 21.70
CA GLY A 124 16.17 0.04 20.64
C GLY A 124 15.30 1.09 19.97
N GLY A 125 14.08 0.73 19.55
CA GLY A 125 13.18 1.66 18.88
C GLY A 125 12.60 2.72 19.82
N SER A 126 12.41 2.43 21.11
CA SER A 126 11.95 3.41 22.10
C SER A 126 13.02 4.46 22.44
N ILE A 127 14.28 4.05 22.56
CA ILE A 127 15.42 4.99 22.69
C ILE A 127 15.52 5.84 21.43
N TRP A 128 15.48 5.22 20.25
CA TRP A 128 15.54 5.96 18.98
C TRP A 128 14.37 6.93 18.85
N ALA A 129 13.15 6.50 19.19
CA ALA A 129 11.96 7.36 19.17
C ALA A 129 12.07 8.54 20.14
N ALA A 130 12.65 8.33 21.33
CA ALA A 130 12.92 9.40 22.29
C ALA A 130 13.98 10.39 21.78
N MET A 131 15.02 9.89 21.10
CA MET A 131 16.07 10.69 20.50
C MET A 131 15.57 11.49 19.29
N SER A 132 14.74 10.88 18.45
CA SER A 132 14.13 11.50 17.27
C SER A 132 12.83 12.26 17.57
N LEU A 133 12.47 12.44 18.84
CA LEU A 133 11.28 13.16 19.28
C LEU A 133 9.96 12.70 18.62
N LYS A 134 9.84 11.41 18.28
CA LYS A 134 8.64 10.81 17.66
C LYS A 134 7.38 11.05 18.50
N HIS A 135 6.21 11.25 17.88
CA HIS A 135 4.95 11.28 18.61
C HIS A 135 4.67 9.93 19.26
N ARG A 136 4.34 9.94 20.56
CA ARG A 136 3.83 8.75 21.25
C ARG A 136 2.33 8.68 21.00
N SER A 137 1.90 7.67 20.25
CA SER A 137 0.48 7.39 20.02
C SER A 137 -0.23 7.01 21.31
N SER A 138 -1.52 7.26 21.39
CA SER A 138 -2.35 6.95 22.55
C SER A 138 -3.71 6.39 22.13
N GLN A 139 -4.47 5.86 23.09
CA GLN A 139 -5.85 5.44 22.82
C GLN A 139 -6.71 6.62 22.38
N ASN A 140 -6.46 7.83 22.91
CA ASN A 140 -7.18 9.02 22.51
C ASN A 140 -6.95 9.38 21.03
N ASP A 141 -5.79 9.05 20.46
CA ASP A 141 -5.54 9.24 19.02
C ASP A 141 -6.36 8.29 18.16
N LEU A 142 -6.51 7.02 18.61
CA LEU A 142 -7.39 6.04 17.97
C LEU A 142 -8.85 6.50 18.04
N ASP A 143 -9.32 6.90 19.22
CA ASP A 143 -10.69 7.36 19.44
C ASP A 143 -10.99 8.62 18.62
N GLN A 144 -10.04 9.56 18.56
CA GLN A 144 -10.15 10.76 17.73
C GLN A 144 -10.20 10.39 16.24
N GLY A 145 -9.30 9.54 15.74
CA GLY A 145 -9.29 9.11 14.35
C GLY A 145 -10.61 8.44 13.94
N ASN A 146 -11.10 7.49 14.74
CA ASN A 146 -12.38 6.82 14.50
C ASN A 146 -13.55 7.81 14.49
N ARG A 147 -13.62 8.69 15.51
CA ARG A 147 -14.69 9.69 15.61
C ARG A 147 -14.70 10.59 14.38
N THR A 148 -13.55 11.08 13.94
CA THR A 148 -13.46 11.98 12.78
C THR A 148 -13.88 11.28 11.48
N VAL A 149 -13.56 10.00 11.30
CA VAL A 149 -14.06 9.18 10.18
C VAL A 149 -15.58 9.05 10.23
N LEU A 150 -16.15 8.74 11.40
CA LEU A 150 -17.60 8.60 11.57
C LEU A 150 -18.34 9.94 11.41
N GLU A 151 -17.77 11.05 11.87
CA GLU A 151 -18.34 12.39 11.67
C GLU A 151 -18.38 12.77 10.18
N ARG A 152 -17.35 12.41 9.41
CA ARG A 152 -17.25 12.76 7.98
C ARG A 152 -18.01 11.79 7.07
N TYR A 153 -17.96 10.50 7.34
CA TYR A 153 -18.42 9.44 6.43
C TYR A 153 -19.51 8.53 7.02
N GLY A 154 -19.86 8.69 8.30
CA GLY A 154 -20.79 7.80 9.02
C GLY A 154 -22.17 7.67 8.39
N ALA A 155 -22.62 8.66 7.61
CA ALA A 155 -23.88 8.59 6.87
C ALA A 155 -23.89 7.50 5.77
N TYR A 156 -22.73 7.09 5.27
CA TYR A 156 -22.57 6.07 4.24
C TYR A 156 -22.20 4.70 4.80
N ILE A 157 -21.87 4.62 6.09
CA ILE A 157 -21.43 3.39 6.74
C ILE A 157 -22.66 2.65 7.30
N PRO A 158 -22.91 1.39 6.89
CA PRO A 158 -24.01 0.58 7.43
C PRO A 158 -23.88 0.40 8.94
N LYS A 159 -25.01 0.49 9.66
CA LYS A 159 -25.06 0.39 11.14
C LYS A 159 -24.56 -0.95 11.68
N ASP A 160 -24.57 -1.98 10.85
CA ASP A 160 -24.11 -3.34 11.14
C ASP A 160 -22.66 -3.61 10.69
N SER A 161 -21.92 -2.57 10.27
CA SER A 161 -20.52 -2.68 9.89
C SER A 161 -19.70 -3.41 10.97
N ASN A 162 -18.94 -4.43 10.55
CA ASN A 162 -18.09 -5.21 11.45
C ASN A 162 -17.01 -4.37 12.13
N CYS A 163 -16.66 -3.21 11.56
CA CYS A 163 -15.68 -2.29 12.12
C CYS A 163 -16.14 -1.71 13.49
N PHE A 164 -17.44 -1.56 13.73
CA PHE A 164 -17.94 -1.13 15.05
C PHE A 164 -17.60 -2.11 16.18
N LYS A 165 -17.26 -3.36 15.84
CA LYS A 165 -16.85 -4.42 16.77
C LYS A 165 -15.34 -4.67 16.71
N ALA A 166 -14.59 -3.92 15.90
CA ALA A 166 -13.15 -4.05 15.80
C ALA A 166 -12.49 -3.59 17.11
N LYS A 167 -11.42 -4.27 17.48
CA LYS A 167 -10.54 -3.79 18.56
C LYS A 167 -9.61 -2.74 17.97
N ALA A 168 -9.31 -1.70 18.75
CA ALA A 168 -8.32 -0.70 18.39
C ALA A 168 -7.32 -0.56 19.52
N ASP A 169 -6.03 -0.76 19.23
CA ASP A 169 -4.98 -0.73 20.25
C ASP A 169 -3.65 -0.17 19.73
N VAL A 170 -2.92 0.48 20.64
CA VAL A 170 -1.56 0.95 20.38
C VAL A 170 -0.58 -0.15 20.79
N THR A 171 0.13 -0.72 19.81
CA THR A 171 0.89 -1.97 20.02
C THR A 171 2.16 -2.06 19.18
N HIS A 172 3.18 -2.69 19.76
CA HIS A 172 4.44 -3.04 19.07
C HIS A 172 4.28 -4.25 18.15
N ASP A 173 3.15 -4.97 18.21
CA ASP A 173 2.83 -6.09 17.31
C ASP A 173 2.34 -5.60 15.94
N ILE A 174 3.20 -4.82 15.28
CA ILE A 174 3.06 -4.39 13.89
C ILE A 174 4.42 -4.50 13.19
N PRO A 175 4.47 -4.63 11.84
CA PRO A 175 5.75 -4.79 11.17
C PRO A 175 6.67 -3.57 11.35
N PRO A 176 8.01 -3.75 11.32
CA PRO A 176 8.94 -2.64 11.42
C PRO A 176 8.73 -1.59 10.33
N GLY A 177 8.88 -0.33 10.71
CA GLY A 177 8.68 0.83 9.82
C GLY A 177 7.22 1.14 9.55
N VAL A 178 6.26 0.48 10.20
CA VAL A 178 4.83 0.68 9.97
C VAL A 178 4.22 1.66 10.97
N ALA A 179 3.42 2.62 10.51
CA ALA A 179 2.74 3.59 11.38
C ALA A 179 1.40 3.05 11.93
N GLY A 180 0.62 2.39 11.09
CA GLY A 180 -0.70 1.83 11.42
C GLY A 180 -1.01 0.59 10.58
N GLN A 181 -1.98 -0.21 11.05
CA GLN A 181 -2.45 -1.39 10.33
C GLN A 181 -3.88 -1.77 10.70
N TRP A 182 -4.75 -1.91 9.70
CA TRP A 182 -5.98 -2.67 9.78
C TRP A 182 -5.76 -4.15 9.43
N ASN A 183 -6.18 -5.05 10.32
CA ASN A 183 -6.19 -6.48 10.06
C ASN A 183 -7.62 -7.02 9.98
N VAL A 184 -8.05 -7.33 8.76
CA VAL A 184 -9.40 -7.86 8.48
C VAL A 184 -9.67 -9.23 9.14
N LYS A 185 -8.64 -10.07 9.35
CA LYS A 185 -8.80 -11.42 9.93
C LYS A 185 -9.03 -11.34 11.44
N THR A 186 -8.20 -10.56 12.14
CA THR A 186 -8.30 -10.40 13.59
C THR A 186 -9.26 -9.29 14.01
N ARG A 187 -9.74 -8.49 13.05
CA ARG A 187 -10.58 -7.30 13.25
C ARG A 187 -9.95 -6.32 14.23
N GLN A 188 -8.70 -5.98 13.95
CA GLN A 188 -7.89 -5.10 14.79
C GLN A 188 -7.34 -3.93 13.99
N VAL A 189 -7.58 -2.72 14.49
CA VAL A 189 -6.88 -1.49 14.09
C VAL A 189 -5.71 -1.32 15.06
N LYS A 190 -4.49 -1.38 14.54
CA LYS A 190 -3.27 -1.27 15.33
C LYS A 190 -2.55 0.02 14.98
N LEU A 191 -2.04 0.71 15.99
CA LEU A 191 -1.24 1.92 15.82
C LEU A 191 0.14 1.73 16.44
N ASN A 192 1.20 2.16 15.74
CA ASN A 192 2.55 2.14 16.27
C ASN A 192 2.60 3.05 17.51
N PRO A 193 3.18 2.58 18.63
CA PRO A 193 3.53 3.44 19.75
C PRO A 193 4.29 4.70 19.33
N ASN A 194 5.26 4.57 18.43
CA ASN A 194 6.21 5.61 18.09
C ASN A 194 6.09 6.03 16.61
N ILE A 195 5.33 7.10 16.35
CA ILE A 195 5.08 7.65 15.01
C ILE A 195 5.99 8.86 14.75
N ALA A 196 6.46 9.03 13.51
CA ALA A 196 7.31 10.16 13.14
C ALA A 196 6.66 11.52 13.44
N LEU A 197 7.46 12.52 13.77
CA LEU A 197 6.94 13.84 14.15
C LEU A 197 6.22 14.53 12.98
N GLU A 198 6.62 14.28 11.73
CA GLU A 198 5.89 14.79 10.56
C GLU A 198 4.51 14.15 10.33
N SER A 199 4.16 13.07 11.04
CA SER A 199 2.85 12.42 10.95
C SER A 199 2.06 12.59 12.25
N HIS A 200 0.73 12.77 12.17
CA HIS A 200 -0.11 12.82 13.37
C HIS A 200 -0.73 11.45 13.68
N PRO A 201 -0.59 10.90 14.90
CA PRO A 201 -1.15 9.59 15.25
C PRO A 201 -2.65 9.45 14.97
N ALA A 202 -3.45 10.48 15.26
CA ALA A 202 -4.89 10.47 14.95
C ALA A 202 -5.22 10.45 13.45
N GLU A 203 -4.34 10.97 12.59
CA GLU A 203 -4.51 10.92 11.13
C GLU A 203 -4.18 9.53 10.59
N VAL A 204 -3.08 8.93 11.08
CA VAL A 204 -2.75 7.53 10.80
C VAL A 204 -3.89 6.62 11.27
N ALA A 205 -4.45 6.85 12.46
CA ALA A 205 -5.62 6.13 12.93
C ALA A 205 -6.82 6.31 11.98
N GLY A 206 -7.11 7.53 11.54
CA GLY A 206 -8.16 7.83 10.56
C GLY A 206 -8.02 7.01 9.28
N HIS A 207 -6.80 6.92 8.74
CA HIS A 207 -6.48 6.09 7.58
C HIS A 207 -6.84 4.61 7.80
N GLU A 208 -6.41 4.04 8.93
CA GLU A 208 -6.70 2.64 9.25
C GLU A 208 -8.19 2.40 9.54
N PHE A 209 -8.90 3.39 10.10
CA PHE A 209 -10.35 3.30 10.27
C PHE A 209 -11.10 3.37 8.94
N ILE A 210 -10.62 4.14 7.95
CA ILE A 210 -11.19 4.11 6.59
C ILE A 210 -11.05 2.71 5.98
N HIS A 211 -9.88 2.06 6.10
CA HIS A 211 -9.70 0.65 5.71
C HIS A 211 -10.65 -0.30 6.47
N CYS A 212 -10.86 -0.05 7.76
CA CYS A 212 -11.73 -0.85 8.61
C CYS A 212 -13.20 -0.74 8.18
N TYR A 213 -13.66 0.46 7.82
CA TYR A 213 -15.03 0.71 7.36
C TYR A 213 -15.26 0.42 5.87
N THR A 214 -14.22 0.14 5.07
CA THR A 214 -14.39 -0.29 3.68
C THR A 214 -15.35 -1.49 3.60
N HIS A 215 -16.39 -1.37 2.78
CA HIS A 215 -17.43 -2.37 2.70
C HIS A 215 -16.87 -3.71 2.18
N PRO A 216 -17.24 -4.87 2.79
CA PRO A 216 -16.77 -6.17 2.34
C PRO A 216 -17.07 -6.47 0.87
N GLU A 217 -18.22 -6.01 0.36
CA GLU A 217 -18.61 -6.18 -1.05
C GLU A 217 -17.69 -5.38 -2.00
N PHE A 218 -17.38 -4.12 -1.66
CA PHE A 218 -16.44 -3.30 -2.43
C PHE A 218 -15.08 -3.99 -2.52
N ARG A 219 -14.56 -4.43 -1.37
CA ARG A 219 -13.30 -5.18 -1.29
C ARG A 219 -13.37 -6.48 -2.08
N GLY A 220 -14.41 -7.28 -1.88
CA GLY A 220 -14.58 -8.59 -2.50
C GLY A 220 -14.60 -8.53 -4.03
N ARG A 221 -15.20 -7.48 -4.61
CA ARG A 221 -15.26 -7.29 -6.06
C ARG A 221 -13.94 -6.88 -6.71
N HIS A 222 -13.04 -6.25 -5.94
CA HIS A 222 -11.81 -5.66 -6.50
C HIS A 222 -10.53 -6.37 -6.06
N ILE A 223 -10.54 -7.18 -4.99
CA ILE A 223 -9.32 -7.70 -4.35
C ILE A 223 -8.41 -8.52 -5.26
N ASP A 224 -8.99 -9.24 -6.23
CA ASP A 224 -8.23 -10.07 -7.17
C ASP A 224 -7.70 -9.28 -8.38
N HIS A 225 -8.00 -7.98 -8.46
CA HIS A 225 -7.50 -7.13 -9.53
C HIS A 225 -6.03 -6.77 -9.33
N ARG A 226 -5.24 -6.74 -10.41
CA ARG A 226 -3.79 -6.48 -10.36
C ARG A 226 -3.44 -5.13 -9.71
N HIS A 227 -4.32 -4.15 -9.85
CA HIS A 227 -4.17 -2.81 -9.26
C HIS A 227 -4.93 -2.62 -7.95
N TRP A 228 -5.47 -3.69 -7.33
CA TRP A 228 -6.23 -3.62 -6.08
C TRP A 228 -5.53 -2.78 -5.01
N LYS A 229 -4.24 -3.02 -4.81
CA LYS A 229 -3.46 -2.30 -3.80
C LYS A 229 -3.40 -0.79 -4.07
N ALA A 230 -3.16 -0.40 -5.32
CA ALA A 230 -3.13 1.01 -5.70
C ALA A 230 -4.51 1.66 -5.57
N LEU A 231 -5.58 0.93 -5.93
CA LEU A 231 -6.95 1.38 -5.75
C LEU A 231 -7.32 1.58 -4.28
N ASN A 232 -7.10 0.55 -3.45
CA ASN A 232 -7.49 0.56 -2.05
C ASN A 232 -6.71 1.59 -1.22
N GLU A 233 -5.39 1.59 -1.32
CA GLU A 233 -4.56 2.57 -0.59
C GLU A 233 -4.71 3.98 -1.15
N GLY A 234 -4.87 4.12 -2.48
CA GLY A 234 -5.11 5.42 -3.11
C GLY A 234 -6.42 6.05 -2.67
N LEU A 235 -7.53 5.30 -2.70
CA LEU A 235 -8.83 5.75 -2.20
C LEU A 235 -8.78 6.06 -0.71
N THR A 236 -8.17 5.19 0.08
CA THR A 236 -8.05 5.40 1.53
C THR A 236 -7.28 6.67 1.84
N THR A 237 -6.11 6.86 1.22
CA THR A 237 -5.31 8.08 1.40
C THR A 237 -6.08 9.32 0.99
N HIS A 238 -6.71 9.31 -0.18
CA HIS A 238 -7.49 10.43 -0.70
C HIS A 238 -8.66 10.79 0.22
N LEU A 239 -9.32 9.80 0.84
CA LEU A 239 -10.36 10.03 1.84
C LEU A 239 -9.77 10.52 3.18
N THR A 240 -8.62 10.00 3.62
CA THR A 240 -7.92 10.49 4.82
C THR A 240 -7.59 11.98 4.71
N GLU A 241 -7.13 12.44 3.53
CA GLU A 241 -6.78 13.85 3.29
C GLU A 241 -7.99 14.80 3.33
N LYS A 242 -9.22 14.28 3.25
CA LYS A 242 -10.45 15.07 3.40
C LYS A 242 -10.93 15.15 4.85
N LEU A 243 -10.27 14.45 5.79
CA LEU A 243 -10.55 14.57 7.21
C LEU A 243 -10.01 15.90 7.77
N PRO A 244 -10.69 16.51 8.76
CA PRO A 244 -10.16 17.64 9.50
C PRO A 244 -8.77 17.37 10.07
N THR A 245 -7.82 18.27 9.79
CA THR A 245 -6.45 18.16 10.30
C THR A 245 -6.44 18.20 11.84
N PRO A 246 -5.81 17.23 12.52
CA PRO A 246 -5.69 17.24 13.97
C PRO A 246 -4.95 18.50 14.48
N LYS A 247 -5.39 19.03 15.63
CA LYS A 247 -4.71 20.17 16.27
C LYS A 247 -3.30 19.78 16.70
N ARG A 248 -2.30 20.55 16.28
CA ARG A 248 -0.90 20.33 16.63
C ARG A 248 -0.41 21.39 17.61
N LEU A 249 0.45 20.96 18.54
CA LEU A 249 1.12 21.88 19.48
C LEU A 249 2.19 22.71 18.78
N LEU A 250 2.85 22.15 17.76
CA LEU A 250 3.89 22.81 16.97
C LEU A 250 3.43 22.94 15.51
N PRO A 251 3.73 24.05 14.82
CA PRO A 251 3.33 24.29 13.43
C PRO A 251 4.25 23.55 12.45
N ILE A 252 4.43 22.24 12.66
CA ILE A 252 5.17 21.38 11.75
C ILE A 252 4.19 20.99 10.64
N PRO A 253 4.55 21.16 9.35
CA PRO A 253 3.73 20.66 8.26
C PRO A 253 3.57 19.14 8.38
N LEU A 254 2.38 18.63 8.07
CA LEU A 254 2.20 17.19 7.94
C LEU A 254 2.91 16.72 6.68
N ALA A 255 3.73 15.69 6.81
CA ALA A 255 4.23 15.01 5.63
C ALA A 255 3.03 14.37 4.92
N LYS A 256 3.09 14.40 3.58
CA LYS A 256 2.14 13.63 2.78
C LYS A 256 2.29 12.15 3.09
N ASP A 257 1.18 11.43 3.03
CA ASP A 257 1.19 9.99 3.14
C ASP A 257 2.19 9.37 2.13
N PRO A 258 2.96 8.34 2.52
CA PRO A 258 3.89 7.63 1.62
C PRO A 258 3.27 7.22 0.27
N TYR A 259 1.95 7.01 0.22
CA TYR A 259 1.25 6.63 -1.01
C TYR A 259 1.28 7.69 -2.11
N HIS A 260 1.60 8.95 -1.80
CA HIS A 260 1.91 9.98 -2.82
C HIS A 260 3.19 9.69 -3.61
N GLY A 261 4.11 8.92 -3.04
CA GLY A 261 5.36 8.52 -3.69
C GLY A 261 5.18 7.37 -4.70
N PHE A 262 4.13 6.55 -4.56
CA PHE A 262 3.87 5.46 -5.51
C PHE A 262 3.06 5.95 -6.70
N LYS A 263 3.53 5.60 -7.90
CA LYS A 263 2.94 6.01 -9.17
C LYS A 263 2.44 4.82 -9.96
N LEU A 264 1.34 5.03 -10.68
CA LEU A 264 0.90 4.17 -11.77
C LEU A 264 1.84 4.34 -12.96
N ALA A 265 1.81 3.38 -13.91
CA ALA A 265 2.57 3.50 -15.15
C ALA A 265 2.16 4.72 -16.00
N THR A 266 0.94 5.22 -15.80
CA THR A 266 0.41 6.46 -16.38
C THR A 266 1.03 7.73 -15.78
N GLY A 267 1.77 7.62 -14.67
CA GLY A 267 2.45 8.72 -13.98
C GLY A 267 1.68 9.29 -12.78
N ASP A 268 0.38 9.03 -12.68
CA ASP A 268 -0.45 9.44 -11.54
C ASP A 268 0.03 8.79 -10.24
N SER A 269 0.10 9.56 -9.14
CA SER A 269 0.23 8.96 -7.81
C SER A 269 -1.05 8.19 -7.45
N TRP A 270 -0.99 7.24 -6.51
CA TRP A 270 -2.18 6.47 -6.15
C TRP A 270 -3.33 7.36 -5.62
N PRO A 271 -3.09 8.36 -4.74
CA PRO A 271 -4.14 9.30 -4.34
C PRO A 271 -4.61 10.20 -5.48
N ALA A 272 -3.75 10.54 -6.45
CA ALA A 272 -4.17 11.30 -7.62
C ALA A 272 -5.11 10.49 -8.53
N ALA A 273 -4.85 9.20 -8.72
CA ALA A 273 -5.75 8.30 -9.43
C ALA A 273 -7.10 8.16 -8.71
N ALA A 274 -7.09 8.05 -7.38
CA ALA A 274 -8.30 8.06 -6.55
C ALA A 274 -9.10 9.36 -6.68
N LYS A 275 -8.44 10.51 -6.67
CA LYS A 275 -9.07 11.81 -6.94
C LYS A 275 -9.72 11.86 -8.32
N ARG A 276 -9.11 11.27 -9.33
CA ARG A 276 -9.71 11.18 -10.68
C ARG A 276 -10.94 10.27 -10.71
N ILE A 277 -10.93 9.16 -9.95
CA ILE A 277 -12.12 8.31 -9.77
C ILE A 277 -13.24 9.15 -9.15
N GLU A 278 -12.99 9.84 -8.04
CA GLU A 278 -13.99 10.71 -7.41
C GLU A 278 -14.50 11.77 -8.41
N GLY A 279 -13.60 12.39 -9.19
CA GLY A 279 -13.99 13.36 -10.21
C GLY A 279 -14.87 12.78 -11.32
N ALA A 280 -14.71 11.50 -11.65
CA ALA A 280 -15.50 10.82 -12.68
C ALA A 280 -16.88 10.37 -12.18
N VAL A 281 -16.99 9.87 -10.95
CA VAL A 281 -18.24 9.29 -10.42
C VAL A 281 -18.99 10.19 -9.44
N GLY A 282 -18.34 11.22 -8.90
CA GLY A 282 -18.83 12.06 -7.81
C GLY A 282 -18.57 11.48 -6.41
N GLU A 283 -18.42 12.36 -5.41
CA GLU A 283 -18.16 11.96 -4.02
C GLU A 283 -19.25 11.03 -3.45
N ASP A 284 -20.52 11.36 -3.64
CA ASP A 284 -21.65 10.56 -3.13
C ASP A 284 -21.63 9.12 -3.65
N THR A 285 -21.44 8.94 -4.97
CA THR A 285 -21.30 7.61 -5.60
C THR A 285 -20.09 6.87 -5.05
N LEU A 286 -18.94 7.55 -4.93
CA LEU A 286 -17.73 6.93 -4.40
C LEU A 286 -17.93 6.43 -2.96
N LEU A 287 -18.57 7.24 -2.11
CA LEU A 287 -18.79 6.89 -0.71
C LEU A 287 -19.84 5.77 -0.55
N LYS A 288 -20.91 5.78 -1.36
CA LYS A 288 -21.88 4.68 -1.44
C LYS A 288 -21.25 3.37 -1.88
N ALA A 289 -20.31 3.42 -2.83
CA ALA A 289 -19.55 2.25 -3.25
C ALA A 289 -18.61 1.77 -2.13
N PHE A 290 -17.73 2.66 -1.65
CA PHE A 290 -16.60 2.31 -0.80
C PHE A 290 -17.03 1.94 0.63
N PHE A 291 -17.96 2.67 1.23
CA PHE A 291 -18.46 2.43 2.59
C PHE A 291 -19.81 1.72 2.62
N GLY A 292 -20.71 2.06 1.69
CA GLY A 292 -22.09 1.55 1.67
C GLY A 292 -22.23 0.17 1.04
N GLY A 293 -21.32 -0.22 0.14
CA GLY A 293 -21.44 -1.46 -0.61
C GLY A 293 -22.52 -1.45 -1.69
N ASP A 294 -22.96 -0.26 -2.13
CA ASP A 294 -23.99 -0.12 -3.15
C ASP A 294 -23.55 -0.73 -4.48
N ASP A 295 -24.38 -1.62 -5.01
CA ASP A 295 -24.07 -2.46 -6.18
C ASP A 295 -23.82 -1.65 -7.46
N ASP A 296 -24.62 -0.61 -7.69
CA ASP A 296 -24.54 0.21 -8.89
C ASP A 296 -23.37 1.20 -8.75
N ALA A 297 -23.20 1.79 -7.55
CA ALA A 297 -22.09 2.68 -7.26
C ALA A 297 -20.74 1.97 -7.37
N ILE A 298 -20.63 0.72 -6.90
CA ILE A 298 -19.44 -0.12 -7.11
C ILE A 298 -19.15 -0.27 -8.61
N SER A 299 -20.19 -0.52 -9.40
CA SER A 299 -20.05 -0.69 -10.85
C SER A 299 -19.54 0.58 -11.53
N GLU A 300 -20.05 1.76 -11.13
CA GLU A 300 -19.56 3.06 -11.64
C GLU A 300 -18.11 3.34 -11.24
N VAL A 301 -17.72 3.06 -9.99
CA VAL A 301 -16.32 3.18 -9.55
C VAL A 301 -15.40 2.23 -10.34
N ALA A 302 -15.84 1.00 -10.59
CA ALA A 302 -15.08 0.03 -11.36
C ALA A 302 -14.91 0.45 -12.82
N LYS A 303 -15.96 1.01 -13.43
CA LYS A 303 -15.91 1.59 -14.78
C LYS A 303 -14.93 2.76 -14.86
N ALA A 304 -14.97 3.69 -13.91
CA ALA A 304 -14.02 4.80 -13.84
C ALA A 304 -12.58 4.31 -13.64
N ALA A 305 -12.37 3.32 -12.76
CA ALA A 305 -11.07 2.71 -12.54
C ALA A 305 -10.51 2.07 -13.82
N ALA A 306 -11.34 1.43 -14.65
CA ALA A 306 -10.92 0.83 -15.92
C ALA A 306 -10.32 1.86 -16.90
N GLN A 307 -10.76 3.12 -16.85
CA GLN A 307 -10.24 4.20 -17.71
C GLN A 307 -8.96 4.85 -17.16
N ILE A 308 -8.81 4.87 -15.83
CA ILE A 308 -7.73 5.60 -15.15
C ILE A 308 -6.49 4.71 -14.95
N TYR A 309 -6.70 3.43 -14.68
CA TYR A 309 -5.61 2.51 -14.36
C TYR A 309 -4.95 1.95 -15.63
N PRO A 310 -3.66 1.57 -15.56
CA PRO A 310 -2.98 0.96 -16.69
C PRO A 310 -3.72 -0.27 -17.22
N ARG A 311 -3.94 -0.29 -18.53
CA ARG A 311 -4.58 -1.39 -19.27
C ARG A 311 -3.58 -2.53 -19.42
N LEU A 312 -3.78 -3.58 -18.61
CA LEU A 312 -2.87 -4.71 -18.55
C LEU A 312 -3.56 -6.00 -18.98
N ALA A 313 -2.78 -6.90 -19.57
CA ALA A 313 -3.21 -8.27 -19.80
C ALA A 313 -3.59 -8.95 -18.46
N SER A 314 -4.68 -9.73 -18.49
CA SER A 314 -5.26 -10.35 -17.30
C SER A 314 -5.85 -11.71 -17.61
N SER A 315 -5.36 -12.75 -16.93
CA SER A 315 -5.88 -14.12 -17.02
C SER A 315 -7.37 -14.21 -16.68
N ARG A 316 -7.86 -13.31 -15.83
CA ARG A 316 -9.30 -13.21 -15.53
C ARG A 316 -10.08 -12.70 -16.74
N THR A 317 -9.62 -11.63 -17.41
CA THR A 317 -10.26 -11.13 -18.63
C THR A 317 -10.27 -12.21 -19.72
N GLU A 318 -9.18 -12.95 -19.84
CA GLU A 318 -9.05 -14.07 -20.77
C GLU A 318 -10.07 -15.18 -20.51
N GLN A 319 -10.28 -15.57 -19.24
CA GLN A 319 -11.29 -16.57 -18.87
C GLN A 319 -12.71 -16.10 -19.19
N GLU A 320 -13.01 -14.82 -18.96
CA GLU A 320 -14.32 -14.25 -19.26
C GLU A 320 -14.55 -14.11 -20.76
N LEU A 321 -13.52 -13.78 -21.53
CA LEU A 321 -13.56 -13.81 -22.99
C LEU A 321 -13.76 -15.22 -23.52
N TYR A 322 -13.12 -16.23 -22.93
CA TYR A 322 -13.35 -17.63 -23.29
C TYR A 322 -14.79 -18.07 -23.00
N ARG A 323 -15.32 -17.73 -21.82
CA ARG A 323 -16.72 -18.00 -21.43
C ARG A 323 -17.70 -17.30 -22.37
N ALA A 324 -17.45 -16.03 -22.67
CA ALA A 324 -18.23 -15.27 -23.64
C ALA A 324 -18.08 -15.86 -25.06
N GLY A 325 -16.91 -16.42 -25.36
CA GLY A 325 -16.54 -16.98 -26.64
C GLY A 325 -17.08 -18.38 -26.95
N MET A 326 -17.72 -19.06 -25.98
CA MET A 326 -18.61 -20.18 -26.31
C MET A 326 -19.92 -19.71 -26.99
N MET A 327 -20.11 -18.40 -27.11
CA MET A 327 -21.22 -17.78 -27.84
C MET A 327 -20.73 -17.18 -29.16
N ARG A 328 -21.67 -16.84 -30.06
CA ARG A 328 -21.38 -16.13 -31.34
C ARG A 328 -20.57 -14.86 -31.06
N GLY A 329 -19.52 -14.58 -31.86
CA GLY A 329 -18.71 -13.35 -31.72
C GLY A 329 -17.37 -13.52 -30.98
N SER A 330 -16.95 -14.76 -30.71
CA SER A 330 -15.80 -15.10 -29.88
C SER A 330 -14.46 -14.65 -30.45
N GLN A 331 -14.26 -14.83 -31.75
CA GLN A 331 -13.07 -14.42 -32.47
C GLN A 331 -12.97 -12.90 -32.50
N GLN A 332 -14.07 -12.18 -32.78
CA GLN A 332 -14.10 -10.72 -32.82
C GLN A 332 -13.75 -10.12 -31.45
N LEU A 333 -14.30 -10.66 -30.36
CA LEU A 333 -13.93 -10.27 -29.00
C LEU A 333 -12.44 -10.50 -28.70
N ALA A 334 -11.90 -11.63 -29.17
CA ALA A 334 -10.49 -11.95 -28.97
C ALA A 334 -9.57 -11.02 -29.77
N GLU A 335 -9.86 -10.81 -31.06
CA GLU A 335 -9.12 -9.89 -31.92
C GLU A 335 -9.18 -8.45 -31.40
N CYS A 336 -10.34 -8.03 -30.89
CA CYS A 336 -10.53 -6.71 -30.28
C CYS A 336 -9.71 -6.53 -29.00
N TYR A 337 -9.72 -7.51 -28.10
CA TYR A 337 -8.86 -7.45 -26.91
C TYR A 337 -7.37 -7.44 -27.26
N ALA A 338 -6.96 -8.24 -28.25
CA ALA A 338 -5.59 -8.23 -28.76
C ALA A 338 -5.20 -6.85 -29.29
N GLY A 339 -6.07 -6.20 -30.08
CA GLY A 339 -5.88 -4.83 -30.54
C GLY A 339 -5.77 -3.83 -29.37
N ALA A 340 -6.60 -3.96 -28.34
CA ALA A 340 -6.57 -3.11 -27.15
C ALA A 340 -5.26 -3.26 -26.35
N LEU A 341 -4.76 -4.48 -26.23
CA LEU A 341 -3.48 -4.78 -25.59
C LEU A 341 -2.31 -4.21 -26.40
N LEU A 342 -2.35 -4.36 -27.74
CA LEU A 342 -1.33 -3.81 -28.63
C LEU A 342 -1.26 -2.28 -28.53
N ALA A 343 -2.41 -1.59 -28.53
CA ALA A 343 -2.50 -0.15 -28.32
C ALA A 343 -1.90 0.30 -26.98
N SER A 344 -1.93 -0.59 -25.98
CA SER A 344 -1.40 -0.34 -24.63
C SER A 344 0.04 -0.85 -24.43
N GLY A 345 0.70 -1.30 -25.51
CA GLY A 345 2.06 -1.86 -25.46
C GLY A 345 2.17 -3.13 -24.62
N GLN A 346 1.08 -3.86 -24.44
CA GLN A 346 1.05 -5.13 -23.71
C GLN A 346 1.27 -6.30 -24.66
N PRO A 347 1.94 -7.39 -24.24
CA PRO A 347 2.02 -8.61 -25.03
C PRO A 347 0.66 -9.33 -25.05
N LEU A 348 0.49 -10.23 -26.03
CA LEU A 348 -0.59 -11.20 -25.99
C LEU A 348 -0.42 -12.14 -24.78
N PRO A 349 -1.51 -12.54 -24.11
CA PRO A 349 -1.40 -13.51 -23.04
C PRO A 349 -0.95 -14.89 -23.53
N GLU A 350 -0.02 -15.50 -22.80
CA GLU A 350 0.49 -16.83 -23.15
C GLU A 350 -0.61 -17.91 -23.19
N SER A 351 -1.68 -17.75 -22.41
CA SER A 351 -2.78 -18.74 -22.34
C SER A 351 -3.62 -18.82 -23.63
N TRP A 352 -3.57 -17.78 -24.48
CA TRP A 352 -4.36 -17.67 -25.70
C TRP A 352 -3.83 -18.47 -26.87
N SER A 353 -2.54 -18.83 -26.80
CA SER A 353 -1.83 -19.72 -27.71
C SER A 353 -2.57 -21.01 -28.06
N ARG A 354 -3.53 -21.44 -27.23
CA ARG A 354 -4.21 -22.73 -27.40
C ARG A 354 -5.61 -22.63 -27.99
N ASN A 355 -6.38 -21.56 -27.74
CA ASN A 355 -7.85 -21.65 -27.92
C ASN A 355 -8.57 -20.44 -28.52
N MET A 356 -8.15 -19.18 -28.34
CA MET A 356 -8.97 -18.03 -28.79
C MET A 356 -8.55 -17.42 -30.12
N LEU A 357 -7.25 -17.21 -30.34
CA LEU A 357 -6.71 -16.75 -31.63
C LEU A 357 -5.85 -17.86 -32.26
N PRO A 358 -5.66 -17.87 -33.58
CA PRO A 358 -4.74 -18.77 -34.28
C PRO A 358 -3.28 -18.27 -34.24
N VAL A 359 -2.95 -17.32 -33.35
CA VAL A 359 -1.62 -16.71 -33.19
C VAL A 359 -1.15 -16.80 -31.74
N PHE A 360 0.15 -16.97 -31.52
CA PHE A 360 0.76 -17.14 -30.19
C PHE A 360 1.27 -15.80 -29.63
N SER A 361 1.63 -14.89 -30.53
CA SER A 361 2.22 -13.59 -30.26
C SER A 361 1.91 -12.63 -31.40
N PHE A 362 2.12 -11.33 -31.19
CA PHE A 362 1.97 -10.34 -32.27
C PHE A 362 2.97 -10.54 -33.42
N SER A 363 4.10 -11.21 -33.19
CA SER A 363 5.06 -11.52 -34.27
C SER A 363 4.58 -12.62 -35.21
N ASP A 364 3.56 -13.39 -34.83
CA ASP A 364 2.93 -14.38 -35.71
C ASP A 364 1.88 -13.75 -36.64
N MET A 365 1.51 -12.49 -36.40
CA MET A 365 0.62 -11.72 -37.26
C MET A 365 1.42 -10.98 -38.33
N GLN A 366 0.88 -10.86 -39.55
CA GLN A 366 1.43 -9.92 -40.51
C GLN A 366 1.31 -8.49 -39.96
N PRO A 367 2.28 -7.58 -40.22
CA PRO A 367 2.23 -6.21 -39.71
C PRO A 367 0.92 -5.48 -40.03
N GLU A 368 0.33 -5.74 -41.21
CA GLU A 368 -0.96 -5.15 -41.59
C GLU A 368 -2.12 -5.69 -40.74
N GLN A 369 -2.09 -6.96 -40.34
CA GLN A 369 -3.11 -7.57 -39.48
C GLN A 369 -3.04 -6.99 -38.06
N ALA A 370 -1.84 -6.89 -37.50
CA ALA A 370 -1.64 -6.29 -36.17
C ALA A 370 -2.14 -4.83 -36.16
N LYS A 371 -1.79 -4.06 -37.20
CA LYS A 371 -2.27 -2.69 -37.37
C LYS A 371 -3.80 -2.61 -37.54
N LYS A 372 -4.40 -3.54 -38.29
CA LYS A 372 -5.86 -3.62 -38.46
C LYS A 372 -6.57 -3.92 -37.12
N ALA A 373 -6.07 -4.89 -36.34
CA ALA A 373 -6.62 -5.20 -35.02
C ALA A 373 -6.57 -4.00 -34.07
N GLN A 374 -5.41 -3.32 -34.01
CA GLN A 374 -5.24 -2.13 -33.20
C GLN A 374 -6.23 -1.02 -33.61
N LEU A 375 -6.28 -0.67 -34.90
CA LEU A 375 -7.13 0.40 -35.41
C LEU A 375 -8.62 0.13 -35.16
N GLN A 376 -9.08 -1.10 -35.41
CA GLN A 376 -10.48 -1.46 -35.15
C GLN A 376 -10.81 -1.45 -33.65
N ALA A 377 -9.87 -1.86 -32.79
CA ALA A 377 -10.04 -1.80 -31.34
C ALA A 377 -10.13 -0.34 -30.86
N GLU A 378 -9.29 0.56 -31.36
CA GLU A 378 -9.35 2.00 -31.09
C GLU A 378 -10.69 2.60 -31.56
N GLN A 379 -11.19 2.23 -32.75
CA GLN A 379 -12.50 2.66 -33.25
C GLN A 379 -13.67 2.13 -32.39
N SER A 380 -13.61 0.88 -31.93
CA SER A 380 -14.63 0.34 -31.02
C SER A 380 -14.57 1.04 -29.67
N GLN A 381 -13.37 1.35 -29.17
CA GLN A 381 -13.19 2.17 -27.99
C GLN A 381 -13.81 3.57 -28.15
N GLU A 382 -13.61 4.24 -29.29
CA GLU A 382 -14.22 5.55 -29.55
C GLU A 382 -15.75 5.50 -29.54
N ARG A 383 -16.35 4.44 -30.09
CA ARG A 383 -17.82 4.26 -30.10
C ARG A 383 -18.40 3.91 -28.74
N MET A 384 -17.77 2.96 -28.05
CA MET A 384 -18.33 2.34 -26.83
C MET A 384 -17.82 2.99 -25.54
N GLY A 385 -16.74 3.78 -25.62
CA GLY A 385 -16.16 4.52 -24.51
C GLY A 385 -15.92 3.65 -23.28
N ILE A 386 -16.54 4.04 -22.17
CA ILE A 386 -16.38 3.37 -20.87
C ILE A 386 -16.81 1.90 -20.86
N ILE A 387 -17.72 1.50 -21.77
CA ILE A 387 -18.14 0.10 -21.88
C ILE A 387 -17.00 -0.75 -22.45
N PHE A 388 -16.25 -0.24 -23.43
CA PHE A 388 -15.07 -0.93 -23.95
C PHE A 388 -14.02 -1.12 -22.85
N ASP A 389 -13.69 -0.04 -22.14
CA ASP A 389 -12.69 -0.09 -21.07
C ASP A 389 -13.13 -1.05 -19.95
N ALA A 390 -14.40 -1.02 -19.56
CA ALA A 390 -14.94 -1.90 -18.54
C ALA A 390 -14.96 -3.38 -18.97
N ALA A 391 -15.23 -3.67 -20.24
CA ALA A 391 -15.27 -5.03 -20.76
C ALA A 391 -13.91 -5.74 -20.62
N PHE A 392 -12.81 -5.00 -20.83
CA PHE A 392 -11.48 -5.59 -20.85
C PHE A 392 -10.67 -5.36 -19.57
N PHE A 393 -10.89 -4.24 -18.88
CA PHE A 393 -10.01 -3.75 -17.81
C PHE A 393 -10.74 -3.42 -16.51
N SER A 394 -12.04 -3.71 -16.38
CA SER A 394 -12.75 -3.48 -15.12
C SER A 394 -12.23 -4.37 -13.99
N PRO A 395 -11.99 -3.80 -12.79
CA PRO A 395 -11.67 -4.59 -11.61
C PRO A 395 -12.87 -5.40 -11.09
N ASP A 396 -14.10 -4.98 -11.37
CA ASP A 396 -15.33 -5.69 -10.93
C ASP A 396 -15.82 -6.69 -11.99
N LEU A 397 -15.99 -7.94 -11.59
CA LEU A 397 -16.29 -9.05 -12.50
C LEU A 397 -17.73 -8.97 -13.03
N LYS A 398 -18.65 -8.49 -12.19
CA LYS A 398 -20.05 -8.31 -12.57
C LYS A 398 -20.14 -7.25 -13.68
N THR A 399 -19.56 -6.08 -13.43
CA THR A 399 -19.44 -4.99 -14.41
C THR A 399 -18.75 -5.45 -15.69
N GLN A 400 -17.63 -6.17 -15.58
CA GLN A 400 -16.88 -6.68 -16.72
C GLN A 400 -17.74 -7.56 -17.63
N ARG A 401 -18.48 -8.52 -17.07
CA ARG A 401 -19.34 -9.44 -17.83
C ARG A 401 -20.46 -8.72 -18.56
N GLN A 402 -21.10 -7.74 -17.91
CA GLN A 402 -22.15 -6.94 -18.53
C GLN A 402 -21.59 -6.13 -19.70
N ALA A 403 -20.44 -5.47 -19.49
CA ALA A 403 -19.77 -4.69 -20.51
C ALA A 403 -19.29 -5.55 -21.69
N LEU A 404 -18.77 -6.76 -21.44
CA LEU A 404 -18.41 -7.72 -22.49
C LEU A 404 -19.61 -8.11 -23.36
N GLY A 405 -20.78 -8.32 -22.75
CA GLY A 405 -22.01 -8.60 -23.50
C GLY A 405 -22.38 -7.46 -24.45
N MET A 406 -22.32 -6.22 -23.97
CA MET A 406 -22.62 -5.02 -24.78
C MET A 406 -21.57 -4.80 -25.88
N LEU A 407 -20.28 -4.95 -25.57
CA LEU A 407 -19.20 -4.83 -26.53
C LEU A 407 -19.32 -5.87 -27.64
N ARG A 408 -19.69 -7.10 -27.31
CA ARG A 408 -19.87 -8.16 -28.31
C ARG A 408 -20.89 -7.79 -29.38
N GLU A 409 -22.01 -7.18 -28.99
CA GLU A 409 -23.03 -6.77 -29.97
C GLU A 409 -22.52 -5.63 -30.88
N ASP A 410 -21.73 -4.68 -30.38
CA ASP A 410 -21.02 -3.67 -31.21
C ASP A 410 -20.09 -4.36 -32.22
N LEU A 411 -19.28 -5.31 -31.76
CA LEU A 411 -18.33 -6.01 -32.61
C LEU A 411 -19.03 -6.85 -33.69
N LEU A 412 -20.16 -7.48 -33.40
CA LEU A 412 -20.93 -8.23 -34.41
C LEU A 412 -21.46 -7.36 -35.55
N MET A 413 -21.65 -6.06 -35.32
CA MET A 413 -22.13 -5.10 -36.33
C MET A 413 -21.00 -4.43 -37.09
N HIS A 414 -19.85 -4.21 -36.45
CA HIS A 414 -18.82 -3.30 -36.96
C HIS A 414 -17.43 -3.92 -37.16
N TRP A 415 -17.19 -5.13 -36.64
CA TRP A 415 -15.87 -5.75 -36.71
C TRP A 415 -15.67 -6.51 -38.02
N GLU A 416 -14.58 -6.22 -38.69
CA GLU A 416 -14.08 -7.01 -39.81
C GLU A 416 -13.00 -7.98 -39.33
N ASN A 417 -13.12 -9.26 -39.71
CA ASN A 417 -12.15 -10.28 -39.32
C ASN A 417 -10.71 -9.86 -39.69
N VAL A 418 -9.80 -10.05 -38.74
CA VAL A 418 -8.38 -9.73 -38.87
C VAL A 418 -7.56 -10.98 -39.22
N VAL A 419 -7.85 -12.09 -38.54
CA VAL A 419 -7.23 -13.38 -38.81
C VAL A 419 -8.26 -14.32 -39.48
N PRO A 420 -7.82 -15.29 -40.30
CA PRO A 420 -8.72 -16.26 -40.90
C PRO A 420 -9.52 -17.01 -39.82
N ASP A 421 -10.76 -17.36 -40.14
CA ASP A 421 -11.64 -18.09 -39.23
C ASP A 421 -10.96 -19.38 -38.76
N LYS A 422 -11.11 -19.70 -37.47
CA LYS A 422 -10.78 -21.05 -36.99
C LYS A 422 -11.76 -22.03 -37.63
N GLY A 423 -11.24 -22.88 -38.52
CA GLY A 423 -11.99 -23.96 -39.18
C GLY A 423 -12.53 -25.00 -38.20
#